data_AF-A0A7V9FN41-F1
#
_entry.id   AF-A0A7V9FN41-F1
#
_cell.length_a   1.000
_cell.length_b   1.000
_cell.length_c   1.000
_cell.angle_alpha   90.00
_cell.angle_beta   90.00
_cell.angle_gamma   90.00
#
_symmetry.space_group_name_H-M   'P 1'
#
loop_
_entity.id
_entity.type
_entity.pdbx_description
1 polymer ?
#
loop_
_entity_poly.entity_id
_entity_poly.type
_entity_poly.pdbx_seq_one_letter_code
_entity_poly.pdbx_strand_id
1 'polypeptide(L)' 'EERELEEFRLYRPQPRARRSYRIYRTDRGFRIAGEAPVGDELEAALKAAGVRKGQDVEIGEESFEWQ' A
#
# COMPACT_ATOMS: atom_id res chain seq x y z
N GLU A 1 24.30 -17.51 -45.33
CA GLU A 1 24.58 -16.49 -44.30
C GLU A 1 23.66 -16.76 -43.12
N GLU A 2 24.25 -17.14 -42.00
CA GLU A 2 23.55 -17.47 -40.76
C GLU A 2 23.56 -16.20 -39.91
N ARG A 3 22.42 -15.48 -39.88
CA ARG A 3 22.30 -14.26 -39.08
C ARG A 3 22.12 -14.66 -37.62
N GLU A 4 23.19 -14.53 -36.85
CA GLU A 4 23.21 -14.72 -35.40
C GLU A 4 22.21 -13.74 -34.76
N LEU A 5 21.10 -14.28 -34.25
CA LEU A 5 20.04 -13.49 -33.61
C LEU A 5 20.56 -12.97 -32.26
N GLU A 6 20.59 -11.65 -32.09
CA GLU A 6 20.93 -11.01 -30.81
C GLU A 6 20.11 -11.60 -29.64
N GLU A 7 20.78 -11.74 -28.50
CA GLU A 7 20.18 -12.26 -27.28
C GLU A 7 19.14 -11.27 -26.74
N PHE A 8 17.85 -11.59 -26.94
CA PHE A 8 16.75 -10.77 -26.43
C PHE A 8 16.76 -10.75 -24.90
N ARG A 9 17.03 -9.59 -24.29
CA ARG A 9 16.83 -9.40 -22.85
C ARG A 9 15.34 -9.45 -22.53
N LEU A 10 14.91 -10.53 -21.87
CA LEU A 10 13.55 -10.65 -21.36
C LEU A 10 13.33 -9.70 -20.18
N TYR A 11 12.50 -8.67 -20.35
CA TYR A 11 12.05 -7.83 -19.24
C TYR A 11 11.13 -8.63 -18.32
N ARG A 12 11.65 -9.04 -17.16
CA ARG A 12 10.87 -9.69 -16.09
C ARG A 12 11.05 -8.89 -14.78
N PRO A 13 10.29 -7.82 -14.57
CA PRO A 13 10.39 -7.05 -13.35
C PRO A 13 10.04 -7.93 -12.17
N GLN A 14 10.86 -7.92 -11.12
CA GLN A 14 10.48 -8.53 -9.86
C GLN A 14 9.38 -7.69 -9.23
N PRO A 15 8.22 -8.28 -8.87
CA PRO A 15 7.20 -7.55 -8.15
C PRO A 15 7.81 -7.08 -6.83
N ARG A 16 7.61 -5.79 -6.50
CA ARG A 16 8.02 -5.27 -5.19
C ARG A 16 7.40 -6.15 -4.11
N ALA A 17 8.16 -6.39 -3.05
CA ALA A 17 7.67 -7.09 -1.87
C ALA A 17 6.30 -6.51 -1.49
N ARG A 18 5.28 -7.36 -1.51
CA ARG A 18 3.91 -6.92 -1.18
C ARG A 18 3.94 -6.51 0.29
N ARG A 19 3.48 -5.30 0.59
CA ARG A 19 3.24 -4.90 1.98
C ARG A 19 2.27 -5.90 2.62
N SER A 20 2.44 -6.16 3.92
CA SER A 20 1.55 -7.00 4.72
C SER A 20 0.13 -6.44 4.84
N TYR A 21 -0.06 -5.17 4.44
CA TYR A 21 -1.34 -4.47 4.44
C TYR A 21 -1.61 -3.68 3.15
N ARG A 22 -2.87 -3.27 3.00
CA ARG A 22 -3.35 -2.30 2.00
C ARG A 22 -4.23 -1.24 2.67
N ILE A 23 -4.22 -0.03 2.13
CA ILE A 23 -5.10 1.06 2.57
C ILE A 23 -6.11 1.32 1.45
N TYR A 24 -7.39 1.24 1.78
CA TYR A 24 -8.50 1.53 0.89
C TYR A 24 -9.20 2.82 1.32
N ARG A 25 -9.76 3.54 0.36
CA ARG A 25 -10.63 4.67 0.63
C ARG A 25 -12.06 4.18 0.78
N THR A 26 -12.75 4.60 1.83
CA THR A 26 -14.16 4.31 2.09
C THR A 26 -15.01 5.57 1.93
N ASP A 27 -16.32 5.44 2.12
CA ASP A 27 -17.26 6.56 2.20
C ASP A 27 -17.00 7.46 3.43
N ARG A 28 -16.53 6.88 4.53
CA ARG A 28 -16.27 7.58 5.80
C ARG A 28 -14.81 8.03 5.98
N GLY A 29 -13.87 7.37 5.30
CA GLY A 29 -12.45 7.72 5.36
C GLY A 29 -11.58 6.65 4.74
N PHE A 30 -10.89 5.87 5.56
CA PHE A 30 -9.94 4.86 5.11
C PHE A 30 -10.04 3.55 5.88
N ARG A 31 -9.66 2.46 5.24
CA ARG A 31 -9.59 1.12 5.85
C ARG A 31 -8.25 0.48 5.59
N ILE A 32 -7.62 -0.03 6.65
CA ILE A 32 -6.42 -0.86 6.56
C ILE A 32 -6.83 -2.33 6.55
N ALA A 33 -6.44 -3.05 5.50
CA ALA A 33 -6.68 -4.49 5.36
C ALA A 33 -5.35 -5.24 5.42
N GLY A 34 -5.29 -6.28 6.26
CA GLY A 34 -4.08 -7.06 6.51
C GLY A 34 -3.45 -6.70 7.86
N GLU A 35 -2.16 -6.99 8.00
CA GLU A 35 -1.42 -6.70 9.22
C GLU A 35 -1.03 -5.22 9.24
N ALA A 36 -1.83 -4.42 9.93
CA ALA A 36 -1.63 -2.98 10.01
C ALA A 36 -0.29 -2.64 10.68
N PRO A 37 0.45 -1.66 10.15
CA PRO A 37 1.63 -1.13 10.83
C PRO A 37 1.21 -0.43 12.13
N VAL A 38 2.16 -0.23 13.04
CA VAL A 38 1.93 0.39 14.35
C VAL A 38 2.83 1.61 14.56
N GLY A 39 2.43 2.52 15.45
CA GLY A 39 3.22 3.70 15.81
C GLY A 39 3.52 4.62 14.64
N ASP A 40 4.78 5.06 14.51
CA ASP A 40 5.22 6.03 13.50
C ASP A 40 5.01 5.52 12.06
N GLU A 41 5.12 4.20 11.84
CA GLU A 41 4.90 3.61 10.52
C GLU A 41 3.44 3.71 10.09
N LEU A 42 2.51 3.62 11.04
CA LEU A 42 1.09 3.80 10.80
C LEU A 42 0.79 5.24 10.38
N GLU A 43 1.32 6.21 11.14
CA GLU A 43 1.17 7.62 10.82
C GLU A 43 1.74 7.94 9.43
N ALA A 44 2.95 7.46 9.13
CA ALA A 44 3.57 7.65 7.83
C ALA A 44 2.76 7.00 6.69
N ALA A 45 2.23 5.80 6.90
CA ALA A 45 1.42 5.10 5.91
C ALA A 45 0.09 5.82 5.64
N LEU A 46 -0.60 6.29 6.68
CA LEU A 46 -1.84 7.04 6.57
C LEU A 46 -1.62 8.41 5.90
N LYS A 47 -0.55 9.11 6.27
CA LYS A 47 -0.14 10.36 5.62
C LYS A 47 0.16 10.16 4.14
N ALA A 48 0.87 9.09 3.78
CA ALA A 48 1.17 8.74 2.39
C ALA A 48 -0.09 8.35 1.60
N ALA A 49 -1.10 7.76 2.26
CA ALA A 49 -2.41 7.48 1.70
C ALA A 49 -3.31 8.72 1.57
N GLY A 50 -2.91 9.84 2.19
CA GLY A 50 -3.64 11.11 2.13
C GLY A 50 -4.69 11.30 3.22
N VAL A 51 -4.63 10.52 4.31
CA VAL A 51 -5.52 10.68 5.46
C VAL A 51 -5.26 12.04 6.13
N ARG A 52 -6.34 12.72 6.48
CA ARG A 52 -6.37 14.02 7.16
C ARG A 52 -6.98 13.87 8.55
N LYS A 53 -6.73 14.87 9.39
CA LYS A 53 -7.35 14.99 10.71
C LYS A 53 -8.88 15.06 10.55
N GLY A 54 -9.63 14.41 11.44
CA GLY A 54 -11.09 14.33 11.40
C GLY A 54 -11.65 13.30 10.41
N GLN A 55 -10.82 12.44 9.82
CA GLN A 55 -11.28 11.34 8.96
C GLN A 55 -11.30 10.02 9.73
N ASP A 56 -12.29 9.18 9.46
CA ASP A 56 -12.37 7.85 10.05
C ASP A 56 -11.32 6.90 9.46
N VAL A 57 -10.64 6.16 10.32
CA VAL A 57 -9.70 5.10 9.96
C VAL A 57 -10.16 3.80 10.61
N GLU A 58 -10.40 2.78 9.77
CA GLU A 58 -10.73 1.42 10.20
C GLU A 58 -9.46 0.55 10.23
N ILE A 59 -9.16 -0.04 11.38
CA ILE A 59 -8.10 -1.05 11.57
C ILE A 59 -8.74 -2.31 12.15
N GLY A 60 -8.78 -3.39 11.36
CA GLY A 60 -9.45 -4.62 11.76
C GLY A 60 -10.96 -4.42 11.92
N GLU A 61 -11.45 -4.51 13.15
CA GLU A 61 -12.86 -4.28 13.53
C GLU A 61 -13.06 -2.94 14.25
N GLU A 62 -11.97 -2.20 14.51
CA GLU A 62 -12.00 -0.94 15.24
C GLU A 62 -12.00 0.24 14.26
N SER A 63 -12.80 1.26 14.56
CA SER A 63 -12.86 2.52 13.81
C SER A 63 -12.56 3.68 14.75
N PHE A 64 -11.71 4.60 14.30
CA PHE A 64 -11.36 5.78 15.09
C PHE A 64 -11.16 7.01 14.20
N GLU A 65 -11.40 8.18 14.77
CA GLU A 65 -11.15 9.45 14.10
C GLU A 65 -9.66 9.80 14.16
N TRP A 66 -9.06 10.06 13.00
CA TRP A 66 -7.64 10.41 12.89
C TRP A 66 -7.34 11.83 13.40
N GLN A 67 -6.30 12.02 14.22
CA GLN A 67 -5.91 13.32 14.83
C GLN A 67 -4.59 13.89 14.30
#